data_AF-A0AB36XUD4-F1
#
_entry.id   AF-A0AB36XUD4-F1
#
_cell.length_a   1.000
_cell.length_b   1.000
_cell.length_c   1.000
_cell.angle_alpha   90.00
_cell.angle_beta   90.00
_cell.angle_gamma   90.00
#
_symmetry.space_group_name_H-M   'P 1'
#
loop_
_entity.id
_entity.type
_entity.pdbx_description
1 polymer ?
#
loop_
_entity_poly.entity_id
_entity_poly.type
_entity_poly.pdbx_seq_one_letter_code
_entity_poly.pdbx_strand_id
1 'polypeptide(L)'
;MKSLICCAVIVIGLASPPALARETPAASTLAAPLNCQPPSSAPVATASQDQFDQYSWQMFIALNWPAQDGQRGTPNCSQQPGDAGYTVWQTYKTVEEIFLPNAADPGPWNTLLVARTLGIINIAALKNTRQETFIDQAVGGWLIDQAGNPTYYDIAANETSYNYIVANRFYNADVVSKANNIQFPNGVIEIKSSWRILTPTDNASRYLTQLAQVATFNEQGQRIGTQQAYLGLVGLHIITKPAGYPQWVWSTFEQIDNVPSNATTSPPYSYFNPSAAHVNQSPCTWQPQGAQLVCVPLPGTTFQTPDPLSRFTPIAALTDDVNKRYRAEPGLQNSVLKYYQLITTQRPLRPNDPSNPLGTPTPALSANVTMESYIQPNSSCMTCHSMATPAKSLFTSDFSYLFKFANAPGTRPSKEKE
;
A
#
# COMPACT_ATOMS: atom_id res chain seq x y z
N MET A 1 27.40 -83.15 -42.01
CA MET A 1 27.77 -83.31 -40.59
C MET A 1 28.58 -82.10 -40.14
N LYS A 2 27.96 -81.06 -39.59
CA LYS A 2 28.65 -80.01 -38.82
C LYS A 2 27.70 -79.47 -37.74
N SER A 3 28.21 -79.45 -36.52
CA SER A 3 27.53 -79.28 -35.23
C SER A 3 26.87 -77.92 -35.02
N LEU A 4 25.75 -77.92 -34.30
CA LEU A 4 25.16 -76.74 -33.66
C LEU A 4 26.08 -76.24 -32.53
N ILE A 5 26.35 -74.94 -32.50
CA ILE A 5 26.87 -74.23 -31.33
C ILE A 5 25.76 -73.28 -30.86
N CYS A 6 25.28 -73.51 -29.64
CA CYS A 6 24.25 -72.71 -28.99
C CYS A 6 24.95 -71.55 -28.25
N CYS A 7 24.74 -70.31 -28.70
CA CYS A 7 25.17 -69.12 -27.96
C CYS A 7 23.97 -68.54 -27.19
N ALA A 8 24.01 -68.64 -25.86
CA ALA A 8 23.08 -67.98 -24.97
C ALA A 8 23.43 -66.50 -24.85
N VAL A 9 22.50 -65.62 -25.20
CA VAL A 9 22.60 -64.17 -24.97
C VAL A 9 22.11 -63.88 -23.56
N ILE A 10 23.02 -63.47 -22.67
CA ILE A 10 22.68 -62.96 -21.34
C ILE A 10 22.36 -61.47 -21.49
N VAL A 11 21.08 -61.10 -21.30
CA VAL A 11 20.66 -59.70 -21.16
C VAL A 11 20.91 -59.28 -19.72
N ILE A 12 21.93 -58.45 -19.49
CA ILE A 12 22.17 -57.80 -18.21
C ILE A 12 21.22 -56.60 -18.12
N GLY A 13 20.13 -56.75 -17.37
CA GLY A 13 19.27 -55.63 -16.99
C GLY A 13 19.98 -54.78 -15.94
N LEU A 14 20.41 -53.57 -16.33
CA LEU A 14 20.87 -52.54 -15.40
C LEU A 14 19.66 -52.00 -14.63
N ALA A 15 19.38 -52.58 -13.46
CA ALA A 15 18.48 -51.97 -12.49
C ALA A 15 19.19 -50.75 -11.89
N SER A 16 18.79 -49.55 -12.32
CA SER A 16 19.15 -48.32 -11.62
C SER A 16 18.38 -48.27 -10.29
N PRO A 17 19.03 -48.05 -9.14
CA PRO A 17 18.28 -47.82 -7.90
C PRO A 17 17.44 -46.55 -8.06
N PRO A 18 16.26 -46.46 -7.42
CA PRO A 18 15.51 -45.21 -7.41
C PRO A 18 16.41 -44.14 -6.81
N ALA A 19 16.64 -43.07 -7.57
CA ALA A 19 17.24 -41.87 -7.04
C ALA A 19 16.33 -41.40 -5.91
N LEU A 20 16.78 -41.55 -4.66
CA LEU A 20 16.24 -40.82 -3.53
C LEU A 20 16.37 -39.35 -3.88
N ALA A 21 15.26 -38.75 -4.31
CA ALA A 21 15.13 -37.32 -4.41
C ALA A 21 15.54 -36.76 -3.05
N ARG A 22 16.62 -35.98 -3.03
CA ARG A 22 16.99 -35.19 -1.86
C ARG A 22 15.77 -34.30 -1.58
N GLU A 23 15.06 -34.59 -0.50
CA GLU A 23 14.03 -33.70 0.01
C GLU A 23 14.66 -32.31 0.14
N THR A 24 14.11 -31.36 -0.61
CA THR A 24 14.33 -29.93 -0.39
C THR A 24 14.09 -29.67 1.10
N PRO A 25 14.97 -28.99 1.85
CA PRO A 25 14.72 -28.72 3.25
C PRO A 25 13.36 -28.03 3.36
N ALA A 26 12.47 -28.61 4.18
CA ALA A 26 11.15 -28.07 4.44
C ALA A 26 11.28 -26.58 4.77
N ALA A 27 10.42 -25.75 4.19
CA ALA A 27 10.32 -24.35 4.55
C ALA A 27 10.22 -24.25 6.08
N SER A 28 11.09 -23.44 6.69
CA SER A 28 11.07 -23.21 8.14
C SER A 28 9.64 -22.92 8.60
N THR A 29 9.15 -23.72 9.55
CA THR A 29 7.81 -23.56 10.15
C THR A 29 7.69 -22.33 11.03
N LEU A 30 8.81 -21.64 11.30
CA LEU A 30 8.88 -20.43 12.13
C LEU A 30 9.02 -19.18 11.26
N ALA A 31 8.49 -18.06 11.74
CA ALA A 31 8.75 -16.76 11.16
C ALA A 31 10.25 -16.42 11.27
N ALA A 32 10.75 -15.53 10.42
CA ALA A 32 12.08 -14.99 10.64
C ALA A 32 12.10 -14.20 11.97
N PRO A 33 13.23 -14.18 12.71
CA PRO A 33 13.33 -13.36 13.91
C PRO A 33 12.93 -11.92 13.64
N LEU A 34 12.18 -11.33 14.57
CA LEU A 34 11.76 -9.93 14.46
C LEU A 34 12.98 -9.01 14.45
N ASN A 35 12.94 -7.99 13.59
CA ASN A 35 13.99 -6.98 13.46
C ASN A 35 13.34 -5.59 13.41
N CYS A 36 13.89 -4.66 14.19
CA CYS A 36 13.45 -3.26 14.19
C CYS A 36 13.84 -2.52 12.89
N GLN A 37 14.85 -3.02 12.16
CA GLN A 37 15.33 -2.42 10.92
C GLN A 37 14.66 -3.08 9.71
N PRO A 38 14.31 -2.29 8.67
CA PRO A 38 13.88 -2.84 7.40
C PRO A 38 14.95 -3.78 6.80
N PRO A 39 14.56 -4.84 6.07
CA PRO A 39 15.51 -5.69 5.36
C PRO A 39 16.41 -4.87 4.42
N SER A 40 17.72 -5.12 4.47
CA SER A 40 18.73 -4.36 3.71
C SER A 40 18.70 -4.63 2.20
N SER A 41 18.09 -5.74 1.78
CA SER A 41 17.99 -6.14 0.37
C SER A 41 16.71 -6.93 0.12
N ALA A 42 16.08 -6.70 -1.03
CA ALA A 42 15.00 -7.55 -1.51
C ALA A 42 15.54 -8.93 -1.93
N PRO A 43 14.70 -9.99 -1.91
CA PRO A 43 15.03 -11.26 -2.54
C PRO A 43 15.39 -11.09 -4.02
N VAL A 44 16.17 -12.02 -4.59
CA VAL A 44 16.51 -12.00 -6.02
C VAL A 44 15.27 -12.21 -6.90
N ALA A 45 15.29 -11.76 -8.16
CA ALA A 45 14.09 -11.78 -9.02
C ALA A 45 13.55 -13.19 -9.31
N THR A 46 14.40 -14.21 -9.22
CA THR A 46 14.02 -15.63 -9.36
C THR A 46 13.52 -16.25 -8.06
N ALA A 47 13.53 -15.51 -6.95
CA ALA A 47 13.01 -16.00 -5.67
C ALA A 47 11.51 -16.30 -5.76
N SER A 48 11.11 -17.21 -4.89
CA SER A 48 9.72 -17.65 -4.72
C SER A 48 8.84 -16.55 -4.12
N GLN A 49 7.52 -16.67 -4.28
CA GLN A 49 6.57 -15.69 -3.77
C GLN A 49 6.64 -15.59 -2.23
N ASP A 50 6.80 -16.70 -1.52
CA ASP A 50 6.87 -16.72 -0.05
C ASP A 50 8.13 -16.03 0.49
N GLN A 51 9.23 -15.98 -0.27
CA GLN A 51 10.42 -15.21 0.09
C GLN A 51 10.14 -13.69 -0.02
N PHE A 52 9.42 -13.26 -1.05
CA PHE A 52 8.95 -11.87 -1.16
C PHE A 52 7.91 -11.51 -0.10
N ASP A 53 7.03 -12.44 0.24
CA ASP A 53 6.04 -12.25 1.30
C ASP A 53 6.70 -12.15 2.68
N GLN A 54 7.76 -12.93 2.94
CA GLN A 54 8.59 -12.77 4.13
C GLN A 54 9.28 -11.40 4.18
N TYR A 55 9.84 -10.94 3.06
CA TYR A 55 10.40 -9.59 2.93
C TYR A 55 9.34 -8.51 3.25
N SER A 56 8.14 -8.65 2.71
CA SER A 56 7.02 -7.74 2.99
C SER A 56 6.62 -7.72 4.47
N TRP A 57 6.58 -8.87 5.13
CA TRP A 57 6.30 -8.93 6.57
C TRP A 57 7.42 -8.29 7.40
N GLN A 58 8.69 -8.51 7.05
CA GLN A 58 9.83 -7.85 7.70
C GLN A 58 9.74 -6.33 7.55
N MET A 59 9.42 -5.83 6.34
CA MET A 59 9.16 -4.40 6.10
C MET A 59 8.00 -3.90 6.96
N PHE A 60 6.87 -4.62 6.99
CA PHE A 60 5.70 -4.24 7.78
C PHE A 60 6.01 -4.14 9.28
N ILE A 61 6.73 -5.12 9.83
CA ILE A 61 7.13 -5.13 11.24
C ILE A 61 8.08 -3.97 11.55
N ALA A 62 9.14 -3.79 10.76
CA ALA A 62 10.12 -2.73 10.98
C ALA A 62 9.51 -1.33 10.88
N LEU A 63 8.62 -1.10 9.91
CA LEU A 63 7.93 0.17 9.74
C LEU A 63 6.90 0.42 10.85
N ASN A 64 6.33 -0.64 11.42
CA ASN A 64 5.41 -0.55 12.57
C ASN A 64 6.11 -0.66 13.93
N TRP A 65 7.45 -0.68 13.95
CA TRP A 65 8.21 -0.61 15.21
C TRP A 65 8.00 0.76 15.87
N PRO A 66 8.01 0.86 17.20
CA PRO A 66 8.06 2.15 17.88
C PRO A 66 9.20 3.02 17.36
N ALA A 67 8.91 4.29 17.07
CA ALA A 67 9.88 5.25 16.58
C ALA A 67 10.73 5.83 17.72
N GLN A 68 11.97 6.19 17.41
CA GLN A 68 12.83 6.96 18.28
C GLN A 68 12.30 8.39 18.41
N ASP A 69 12.11 8.85 19.64
CA ASP A 69 11.58 10.20 19.88
C ASP A 69 12.49 11.28 19.27
N GLY A 70 11.86 12.25 18.61
CA GLY A 70 12.55 13.32 17.88
C GLY A 70 13.29 12.90 16.59
N GLN A 71 13.29 11.61 16.22
CA GLN A 71 13.99 11.11 15.02
C GLN A 71 13.01 10.40 14.08
N ARG A 72 12.43 11.17 13.17
CA ARG A 72 11.44 10.65 12.22
C ARG A 72 12.06 9.54 11.36
N GLY A 73 11.32 8.46 11.20
CA GLY A 73 11.71 7.31 10.40
C GLY A 73 12.78 6.40 11.01
N THR A 74 13.23 6.68 12.22
CA THR A 74 14.23 5.85 12.92
C THR A 74 13.52 4.99 13.98
N PRO A 75 13.70 3.66 13.99
CA PRO A 75 13.13 2.80 15.02
C PRO A 75 13.87 2.93 16.36
N ASN A 76 13.14 2.85 17.46
CA ASN A 76 13.71 2.63 18.77
C ASN A 76 13.89 1.11 19.00
N CYS A 77 15.07 0.59 18.66
CA CYS A 77 15.38 -0.84 18.80
C CYS A 77 15.51 -1.32 20.26
N SER A 78 15.41 -0.44 21.26
CA SER A 78 15.28 -0.84 22.67
C SER A 78 13.85 -1.21 23.07
N GLN A 79 12.86 -0.85 22.23
CA GLN A 79 11.45 -1.20 22.38
C GLN A 79 11.08 -2.42 21.53
N GLN A 80 9.88 -2.94 21.76
CA GLN A 80 9.30 -4.08 21.05
C GLN A 80 8.00 -3.67 20.32
N PRO A 81 7.57 -4.43 19.30
CA PRO A 81 6.28 -4.20 18.66
C PRO A 81 5.14 -4.24 19.68
N GLY A 82 4.29 -3.21 19.67
CA GLY A 82 3.18 -3.08 20.62
C GLY A 82 3.46 -2.15 21.81
N ASP A 83 4.71 -1.76 22.04
CA ASP A 83 5.01 -0.68 22.99
C ASP A 83 4.37 0.64 22.54
N ALA A 84 4.10 1.51 23.50
CA ALA A 84 3.44 2.80 23.25
C ALA A 84 4.34 3.76 22.44
N GLY A 85 3.71 4.56 21.59
CA GLY A 85 4.36 5.58 20.78
C GLY A 85 3.88 5.56 19.34
N TYR A 86 4.34 6.52 18.54
CA TYR A 86 4.18 6.47 17.10
C TYR A 86 5.06 5.38 16.52
N THR A 87 4.58 4.71 15.48
CA THR A 87 5.43 3.81 14.71
C THR A 87 6.38 4.58 13.79
N VAL A 88 7.44 3.92 13.33
CA VAL A 88 8.41 4.47 12.37
C VAL A 88 7.70 5.18 11.21
N TRP A 89 6.76 4.51 10.52
CA TRP A 89 6.09 5.12 9.37
C TRP A 89 5.08 6.20 9.74
N GLN A 90 4.47 6.15 10.94
CA GLN A 90 3.61 7.22 11.44
C GLN A 90 4.38 8.53 11.68
N THR A 91 5.71 8.47 11.76
CA THR A 91 6.57 9.67 11.85
C THR A 91 7.06 10.21 10.50
N TYR A 92 6.86 9.48 9.40
CA TYR A 92 7.17 9.97 8.05
C TYR A 92 6.38 11.24 7.71
N LYS A 93 6.93 12.09 6.84
CA LYS A 93 6.23 13.29 6.38
C LYS A 93 5.10 12.92 5.42
N THR A 94 3.91 13.47 5.65
CA THR A 94 2.77 13.33 4.73
C THR A 94 2.94 14.21 3.50
N VAL A 95 2.11 14.01 2.46
CA VAL A 95 2.13 14.88 1.28
C VAL A 95 1.85 16.35 1.62
N GLU A 96 1.06 16.64 2.64
CA GLU A 96 0.79 17.99 3.14
C GLU A 96 2.02 18.61 3.82
N GLU A 97 2.88 17.81 4.45
CA GLU A 97 4.14 18.28 5.04
C GLU A 97 5.25 18.47 4.00
N ILE A 98 5.17 17.79 2.85
CA ILE A 98 6.17 17.84 1.78
C ILE A 98 5.85 18.91 0.74
N PHE A 99 4.58 19.01 0.35
CA PHE A 99 4.13 19.85 -0.76
C PHE A 99 3.33 21.04 -0.26
N LEU A 100 4.03 21.98 0.39
CA LEU A 100 3.40 23.15 0.99
C LEU A 100 2.78 24.11 -0.05
N PRO A 101 1.74 24.88 0.33
CA PRO A 101 1.19 25.94 -0.50
C PRO A 101 2.26 26.92 -1.00
N ASN A 102 2.03 27.50 -2.18
CA ASN A 102 2.94 28.45 -2.83
C ASN A 102 4.35 27.89 -3.13
N ALA A 103 4.49 26.56 -3.26
CA ALA A 103 5.77 25.89 -3.44
C ALA A 103 6.80 26.25 -2.35
N ALA A 104 6.33 26.46 -1.10
CA ALA A 104 7.24 26.77 -0.01
C ALA A 104 8.17 25.59 0.29
N ASP A 105 9.40 25.90 0.69
CA ASP A 105 10.35 24.88 1.14
C ASP A 105 9.81 24.18 2.40
N PRO A 106 9.66 22.84 2.40
CA PRO A 106 9.13 22.09 3.54
C PRO A 106 10.07 22.03 4.75
N GLY A 107 11.29 22.57 4.63
CA GLY A 107 12.24 22.71 5.72
C GLY A 107 13.04 21.43 5.98
N PRO A 108 13.53 21.22 7.22
CA PRO A 108 14.27 19.99 7.55
C PRO A 108 13.35 18.77 7.65
N TRP A 109 13.93 17.57 7.50
CA TRP A 109 13.23 16.31 7.72
C TRP A 109 12.70 16.21 9.15
N ASN A 110 13.58 16.33 10.14
CA ASN A 110 13.20 16.31 11.55
C ASN A 110 12.54 17.64 11.94
N THR A 111 11.23 17.58 12.10
CA THR A 111 10.34 18.64 12.58
C THR A 111 9.36 18.04 13.58
N LEU A 112 8.77 18.87 14.45
CA LEU A 112 7.73 18.40 15.39
C LEU A 112 6.64 17.64 14.63
N LEU A 113 6.17 16.53 15.20
CA LEU A 113 5.02 15.80 14.66
C LEU A 113 3.78 16.69 14.77
N VAL A 114 3.15 16.94 13.63
CA VAL A 114 1.88 17.66 13.57
C VAL A 114 0.72 16.67 13.45
N ALA A 115 -0.47 17.08 13.89
CA ALA A 115 -1.66 16.27 13.69
C ALA A 115 -1.89 16.07 12.18
N ARG A 116 -1.97 14.81 11.75
CA ARG A 116 -2.23 14.47 10.36
C ARG A 116 -3.64 14.92 9.96
N THR A 117 -3.79 15.40 8.74
CA THR A 117 -5.09 15.71 8.14
C THR A 117 -5.38 14.69 7.08
N LEU A 118 -6.39 13.85 7.29
CA LEU A 118 -6.74 12.79 6.35
C LEU A 118 -7.96 13.18 5.51
N GLY A 119 -7.89 12.85 4.23
CA GLY A 119 -8.96 13.06 3.26
C GLY A 119 -9.69 11.77 2.91
N ILE A 120 -10.84 11.89 2.26
CA ILE A 120 -11.44 10.78 1.50
C ILE A 120 -10.88 10.80 0.08
N ILE A 121 -10.99 9.68 -0.63
CA ILE A 121 -10.70 9.64 -2.06
C ILE A 121 -11.64 10.60 -2.79
N ASN A 122 -11.08 11.49 -3.60
CA ASN A 122 -11.84 12.27 -4.56
C ASN A 122 -11.33 11.90 -5.96
N ILE A 123 -12.07 11.14 -6.77
CA ILE A 123 -11.65 10.95 -8.17
C ILE A 123 -11.92 12.25 -8.94
N ALA A 124 -10.98 13.19 -8.83
CA ALA A 124 -10.75 14.20 -9.85
C ALA A 124 -9.77 13.71 -10.94
N ALA A 125 -9.11 12.56 -10.72
CA ALA A 125 -7.99 12.05 -11.53
C ALA A 125 -8.36 11.38 -12.86
N LEU A 126 -9.61 11.43 -13.33
CA LEU A 126 -9.95 10.95 -14.70
C LEU A 126 -9.37 11.83 -15.82
N LYS A 127 -8.73 12.95 -15.49
CA LYS A 127 -7.87 13.68 -16.42
C LYS A 127 -6.50 13.86 -15.80
N ASN A 128 -5.49 13.24 -16.41
CA ASN A 128 -4.05 13.31 -16.06
C ASN A 128 -3.44 14.74 -16.18
N THR A 129 -4.25 15.79 -16.05
CA THR A 129 -3.90 17.18 -16.34
C THR A 129 -4.03 18.11 -15.14
N ARG A 130 -4.42 17.62 -13.96
CA ARG A 130 -4.61 18.46 -12.77
C ARG A 130 -3.60 18.16 -11.66
N GLN A 131 -3.30 19.22 -10.92
CA GLN A 131 -2.63 19.15 -9.63
C GLN A 131 -3.59 18.52 -8.61
N GLU A 132 -3.10 17.56 -7.84
CA GLU A 132 -3.92 16.87 -6.82
C GLU A 132 -3.87 17.71 -5.54
N THR A 133 -5.04 17.96 -4.97
CA THR A 133 -5.19 18.68 -3.69
C THR A 133 -5.58 17.73 -2.54
N PHE A 134 -5.92 16.47 -2.86
CA PHE A 134 -6.33 15.41 -1.94
C PHE A 134 -5.82 14.03 -2.41
N ILE A 135 -6.00 12.99 -1.58
CA ILE A 135 -5.48 11.63 -1.81
C ILE A 135 -6.34 10.90 -2.85
N ASP A 136 -6.06 11.20 -4.11
CA ASP A 136 -6.93 10.88 -5.25
C ASP A 136 -6.42 9.65 -6.04
N GLN A 137 -5.96 8.62 -5.33
CA GLN A 137 -5.23 7.46 -5.90
C GLN A 137 -5.87 6.10 -5.69
N ALA A 138 -7.11 6.06 -5.24
CA ALA A 138 -7.91 4.85 -5.19
C ALA A 138 -9.14 5.01 -6.09
N VAL A 139 -9.58 3.90 -6.68
CA VAL A 139 -10.51 3.93 -7.80
C VAL A 139 -11.92 3.54 -7.36
N GLY A 140 -12.78 4.54 -7.13
CA GLY A 140 -14.24 4.49 -7.22
C GLY A 140 -14.88 5.70 -6.53
N GLY A 141 -16.09 5.54 -6.00
CA GLY A 141 -16.77 6.59 -5.25
C GLY A 141 -16.45 6.53 -3.75
N TRP A 142 -17.41 6.88 -2.91
CA TRP A 142 -17.27 6.82 -1.46
C TRP A 142 -17.08 5.39 -0.99
N LEU A 143 -16.28 5.21 0.07
CA LEU A 143 -16.18 3.95 0.79
C LEU A 143 -16.64 4.15 2.24
N ILE A 144 -17.84 3.69 2.54
CA ILE A 144 -18.52 3.80 3.83
C ILE A 144 -18.50 2.43 4.53
N ASP A 145 -18.01 2.40 5.77
CA ASP A 145 -17.95 1.19 6.57
C ASP A 145 -19.35 0.72 7.05
N GLN A 146 -19.45 -0.47 7.62
CA GLN A 146 -20.73 -1.03 8.11
C GLN A 146 -21.33 -0.24 9.28
N ALA A 147 -20.59 0.69 9.88
CA ALA A 147 -21.08 1.62 10.90
C ALA A 147 -21.54 2.96 10.31
N GLY A 148 -21.53 3.12 8.98
CA GLY A 148 -21.96 4.35 8.29
C GLY A 148 -20.90 5.46 8.28
N ASN A 149 -19.64 5.13 8.58
CA ASN A 149 -18.56 6.11 8.61
C ASN A 149 -17.72 6.05 7.32
N PRO A 150 -17.26 7.19 6.79
CA PRO A 150 -16.37 7.20 5.65
C PRO A 150 -14.98 6.65 6.00
N THR A 151 -14.35 6.03 5.01
CA THR A 151 -12.95 5.63 5.06
C THR A 151 -12.06 6.79 4.63
N TYR A 152 -11.03 7.06 5.41
CA TYR A 152 -10.06 8.11 5.16
C TYR A 152 -8.73 7.53 4.72
N TYR A 153 -7.94 8.34 4.04
CA TYR A 153 -6.69 7.92 3.43
C TYR A 153 -5.56 8.88 3.82
N ASP A 154 -4.34 8.35 3.81
CA ASP A 154 -3.11 9.13 3.99
C ASP A 154 -2.01 8.64 3.05
N ILE A 155 -1.13 9.56 2.63
CA ILE A 155 0.10 9.26 1.89
C ILE A 155 1.29 9.88 2.64
N ALA A 156 2.29 9.06 2.95
CA ALA A 156 3.52 9.50 3.59
C ALA A 156 4.76 8.93 2.90
N ALA A 157 5.89 9.62 3.01
CA ALA A 157 7.14 9.22 2.37
C ALA A 157 8.31 9.29 3.35
N ASN A 158 9.25 8.35 3.23
CA ASN A 158 10.42 8.30 4.10
C ASN A 158 11.44 9.41 3.81
N GLU A 159 12.48 9.50 4.65
CA GLU A 159 13.52 10.53 4.54
C GLU A 159 14.24 10.49 3.19
N THR A 160 14.49 9.31 2.63
CA THR A 160 15.12 9.15 1.32
C THR A 160 14.28 9.80 0.21
N SER A 161 12.96 9.55 0.20
CA SER A 161 12.03 10.20 -0.73
C SER A 161 12.01 11.71 -0.53
N TYR A 162 11.92 12.16 0.73
CA TYR A 162 11.92 13.57 1.10
C TYR A 162 13.16 14.31 0.59
N ASN A 163 14.35 13.78 0.89
CA ASN A 163 15.62 14.38 0.52
C ASN A 163 15.75 14.49 -1.00
N TYR A 164 15.30 13.49 -1.75
CA TYR A 164 15.27 13.57 -3.21
C TYR A 164 14.34 14.67 -3.72
N ILE A 165 13.12 14.77 -3.17
CA ILE A 165 12.14 15.80 -3.55
C ILE A 165 12.70 17.20 -3.25
N VAL A 166 13.24 17.42 -2.05
CA VAL A 166 13.76 18.73 -1.61
C VAL A 166 15.02 19.13 -2.39
N ALA A 167 15.98 18.22 -2.55
CA ALA A 167 17.24 18.51 -3.26
C ALA A 167 16.99 18.94 -4.72
N ASN A 168 15.97 18.39 -5.37
CA ASN A 168 15.59 18.74 -6.73
C ASN A 168 14.52 19.84 -6.82
N ARG A 169 14.05 20.36 -5.68
CA ARG A 169 12.91 21.30 -5.59
C ARG A 169 11.65 20.79 -6.28
N PHE A 170 11.43 19.47 -6.29
CA PHE A 170 10.27 18.85 -6.92
C PHE A 170 8.97 19.03 -6.12
N TYR A 171 9.03 19.67 -4.95
CA TYR A 171 7.85 20.21 -4.27
C TYR A 171 7.21 21.39 -5.02
N ASN A 172 7.93 22.00 -5.97
CA ASN A 172 7.48 23.10 -6.82
C ASN A 172 6.95 22.59 -8.17
N ALA A 173 5.68 22.86 -8.48
CA ALA A 173 5.01 22.44 -9.70
C ALA A 173 5.69 22.96 -10.98
N ASP A 174 6.20 24.19 -10.96
CA ASP A 174 6.86 24.81 -12.13
C ASP A 174 8.22 24.18 -12.43
N VAL A 175 8.83 23.54 -11.43
CA VAL A 175 10.10 22.81 -11.55
C VAL A 175 9.81 21.38 -12.02
N VAL A 176 8.97 20.64 -11.29
CA VAL A 176 8.75 19.22 -11.57
C VAL A 176 8.00 18.98 -12.88
N SER A 177 7.14 19.90 -13.32
CA SER A 177 6.47 19.82 -14.63
C SER A 177 7.41 19.87 -15.83
N LYS A 178 8.62 20.42 -15.65
CA LYS A 178 9.67 20.52 -16.68
C LYS A 178 10.73 19.43 -16.58
N ALA A 179 10.69 18.63 -15.51
CA ALA A 179 11.64 17.54 -15.31
C ALA A 179 11.36 16.41 -16.30
N ASN A 180 12.41 15.98 -17.01
CA ASN A 180 12.33 14.90 -18.00
C ASN A 180 13.06 13.62 -17.57
N ASN A 181 13.66 13.61 -16.37
CA ASN A 181 14.41 12.49 -15.82
C ASN A 181 14.23 12.39 -14.30
N ILE A 182 12.99 12.14 -13.86
CA ILE A 182 12.72 11.86 -12.45
C ILE A 182 13.12 10.39 -12.20
N GLN A 183 14.10 10.17 -11.34
CA GLN A 183 14.56 8.85 -10.92
C GLN A 183 14.88 8.87 -9.43
N PHE A 184 14.00 8.30 -8.61
CA PHE A 184 14.26 8.16 -7.18
C PHE A 184 15.47 7.24 -6.93
N PRO A 185 16.27 7.51 -5.88
CA PRO A 185 17.33 6.61 -5.47
C PRO A 185 16.75 5.33 -4.84
N ASN A 186 17.60 4.31 -4.66
CA ASN A 186 17.21 3.13 -3.91
C ASN A 186 16.94 3.48 -2.43
N GLY A 187 16.05 2.72 -1.78
CA GLY A 187 15.69 2.91 -0.38
C GLY A 187 14.58 3.94 -0.16
N VAL A 188 13.96 4.46 -1.22
CA VAL A 188 12.72 5.22 -1.08
C VAL A 188 11.57 4.29 -0.66
N ILE A 189 10.75 4.79 0.25
CA ILE A 189 9.54 4.13 0.71
C ILE A 189 8.40 5.16 0.68
N GLU A 190 7.30 4.77 0.07
CA GLU A 190 6.02 5.47 0.11
C GLU A 190 5.00 4.58 0.80
N ILE A 191 4.18 5.19 1.66
CA ILE A 191 3.08 4.55 2.35
C ILE A 191 1.80 5.15 1.83
N LYS A 192 0.87 4.28 1.41
CA LYS A 192 -0.55 4.64 1.30
C LYS A 192 -1.29 3.89 2.37
N SER A 193 -2.20 4.56 3.07
CA SER A 193 -2.95 3.94 4.16
C SER A 193 -4.42 4.32 4.08
N SER A 194 -5.29 3.40 4.51
CA SER A 194 -6.72 3.60 4.66
C SER A 194 -7.13 3.36 6.11
N TRP A 195 -8.06 4.18 6.59
CA TRP A 195 -8.38 4.34 8.00
C TRP A 195 -9.89 4.44 8.19
N ARG A 196 -10.42 3.75 9.20
CA ARG A 196 -11.80 3.90 9.64
C ARG A 196 -11.86 4.65 10.97
N ILE A 197 -12.98 5.31 11.23
CA ILE A 197 -13.27 5.88 12.55
C ILE A 197 -13.53 4.72 13.53
N LEU A 198 -12.85 4.73 14.67
CA LEU A 198 -13.14 3.84 15.78
C LEU A 198 -14.10 4.53 16.74
N THR A 199 -15.25 3.91 16.94
CA THR A 199 -16.30 4.34 17.86
C THR A 199 -16.15 3.65 19.22
N PRO A 200 -16.89 4.07 20.27
CA PRO A 200 -16.89 3.37 21.56
C PRO A 200 -17.32 1.90 21.50
N THR A 201 -17.98 1.46 20.42
CA THR A 201 -18.38 0.06 20.22
C THR A 201 -17.31 -0.79 19.55
N ASP A 202 -16.26 -0.19 19.00
CA ASP A 202 -15.16 -0.91 18.35
C ASP A 202 -14.10 -1.37 19.36
N ASN A 203 -13.49 -2.53 19.10
CA ASN A 203 -12.35 -3.00 19.89
C ASN A 203 -11.05 -2.38 19.36
N ALA A 204 -10.70 -1.19 19.84
CA ALA A 204 -9.50 -0.46 19.43
C ALA A 204 -8.18 -1.25 19.66
N SER A 205 -8.13 -2.20 20.61
CA SER A 205 -6.94 -3.03 20.85
C SER A 205 -6.56 -3.97 19.69
N ARG A 206 -7.38 -4.01 18.63
CA ARG A 206 -7.14 -4.79 17.42
C ARG A 206 -6.55 -3.98 16.26
N TYR A 207 -6.37 -2.68 16.44
CA TYR A 207 -5.98 -1.77 15.38
C TYR A 207 -4.67 -1.07 15.73
N LEU A 208 -3.86 -0.81 14.72
CA LEU A 208 -2.92 0.29 14.79
C LEU A 208 -3.71 1.60 14.74
N THR A 209 -3.51 2.48 15.72
CA THR A 209 -4.35 3.65 15.91
C THR A 209 -3.61 4.97 15.75
N GLN A 210 -4.35 6.02 15.41
CA GLN A 210 -3.88 7.39 15.51
C GLN A 210 -5.03 8.38 15.73
N LEU A 211 -4.73 9.54 16.31
CA LEU A 211 -5.61 10.71 16.25
C LEU A 211 -5.27 11.54 15.01
N ALA A 212 -6.29 11.97 14.29
CA ALA A 212 -6.12 12.84 13.12
C ALA A 212 -7.28 13.82 12.97
N GLN A 213 -7.03 14.91 12.24
CA GLN A 213 -8.09 15.75 11.71
C GLN A 213 -8.66 15.09 10.44
N VAL A 214 -9.97 14.95 10.37
CA VAL A 214 -10.68 14.36 9.23
C VAL A 214 -11.75 15.30 8.69
N ALA A 215 -12.00 15.28 7.39
CA ALA A 215 -13.10 16.03 6.79
C ALA A 215 -14.47 15.48 7.23
N THR A 216 -15.45 16.34 7.46
CA THR A 216 -16.85 15.95 7.76
C THR A 216 -17.76 16.27 6.59
N PHE A 217 -18.83 15.48 6.44
CA PHE A 217 -19.72 15.53 5.28
C PHE A 217 -21.20 15.45 5.69
N ASN A 218 -22.09 16.07 4.90
CA ASN A 218 -23.53 15.87 5.03
C ASN A 218 -23.99 14.57 4.33
N GLU A 219 -25.29 14.27 4.37
CA GLU A 219 -25.87 13.06 3.76
C GLU A 219 -25.69 12.97 2.23
N GLN A 220 -25.45 14.11 1.58
CA GLN A 220 -25.18 14.20 0.14
C GLN A 220 -23.68 14.14 -0.17
N GLY A 221 -22.83 13.89 0.84
CA GLY A 221 -21.37 13.81 0.72
C GLY A 221 -20.69 15.14 0.40
N GLN A 222 -21.37 16.26 0.68
CA GLN A 222 -20.78 17.58 0.58
C GLN A 222 -19.98 17.85 1.86
N ARG A 223 -18.74 18.30 1.72
CA ARG A 223 -17.89 18.63 2.86
C ARG A 223 -18.48 19.81 3.63
N ILE A 224 -18.67 19.64 4.93
CA ILE A 224 -19.23 20.67 5.84
C ILE A 224 -18.24 21.15 6.90
N GLY A 225 -17.08 20.50 7.03
CA GLY A 225 -16.06 20.92 7.99
C GLY A 225 -14.94 19.92 8.18
N THR A 226 -14.35 19.95 9.37
CA THR A 226 -13.35 19.00 9.85
C THR A 226 -13.58 18.72 11.32
N GLN A 227 -13.22 17.53 11.79
CA GLN A 227 -13.23 17.16 13.20
C GLN A 227 -12.00 16.32 13.56
N GLN A 228 -11.68 16.24 14.85
CA GLN A 228 -10.71 15.25 15.32
C GLN A 228 -11.40 13.88 15.39
N ALA A 229 -10.72 12.83 14.92
CA ALA A 229 -11.21 11.46 15.01
C ALA A 229 -10.12 10.52 15.51
N TYR A 230 -10.54 9.48 16.25
CA TYR A 230 -9.70 8.36 16.61
C TYR A 230 -9.86 7.28 15.55
N LEU A 231 -8.76 6.92 14.89
CA LEU A 231 -8.76 6.12 13.68
C LEU A 231 -8.05 4.78 13.90
N GLY A 232 -8.53 3.75 13.22
CA GLY A 232 -7.90 2.43 13.13
C GLY A 232 -7.48 2.12 11.70
N LEU A 233 -6.24 1.66 11.51
CA LEU A 233 -5.70 1.32 10.20
C LEU A 233 -6.41 0.07 9.66
N VAL A 234 -6.99 0.18 8.48
CA VAL A 234 -7.72 -0.93 7.81
C VAL A 234 -6.98 -1.44 6.58
N GLY A 235 -6.16 -0.63 5.91
CA GLY A 235 -5.36 -1.07 4.77
C GLY A 235 -4.06 -0.28 4.65
N LEU A 236 -3.03 -0.93 4.11
CA LEU A 236 -1.69 -0.36 3.98
C LEU A 236 -1.00 -0.88 2.73
N HIS A 237 -0.50 0.03 1.90
CA HIS A 237 0.49 -0.26 0.88
C HIS A 237 1.85 0.25 1.36
N ILE A 238 2.84 -0.65 1.39
CA ILE A 238 4.24 -0.31 1.51
C ILE A 238 4.86 -0.41 0.12
N ILE A 239 5.27 0.72 -0.44
CA ILE A 239 5.76 0.84 -1.82
C ILE A 239 7.24 1.22 -1.73
N THR A 240 8.14 0.35 -2.15
CA THR A 240 9.58 0.52 -1.92
C THR A 240 10.39 0.32 -3.19
N LYS A 241 11.48 1.08 -3.35
CA LYS A 241 12.46 0.90 -4.43
C LYS A 241 13.74 0.24 -3.90
N PRO A 242 13.80 -1.10 -3.80
CA PRO A 242 15.02 -1.78 -3.40
C PRO A 242 16.04 -1.80 -4.56
N ALA A 243 17.32 -1.97 -4.21
CA ALA A 243 18.37 -2.12 -5.21
C ALA A 243 18.08 -3.32 -6.14
N GLY A 244 18.26 -3.12 -7.45
CA GLY A 244 17.98 -4.14 -8.47
C GLY A 244 16.52 -4.21 -8.94
N TYR A 245 15.63 -3.37 -8.40
CA TYR A 245 14.20 -3.30 -8.75
C TYR A 245 13.82 -1.90 -9.22
N PRO A 246 14.17 -1.52 -10.46
CA PRO A 246 13.85 -0.18 -10.99
C PRO A 246 12.34 0.05 -11.10
N GLN A 247 11.54 -1.02 -11.22
CA GLN A 247 10.09 -0.94 -11.18
C GLN A 247 9.51 -1.07 -9.78
N TRP A 248 10.27 -0.97 -8.69
CA TRP A 248 9.78 -1.02 -7.30
C TRP A 248 9.12 -2.36 -6.88
N VAL A 249 8.78 -2.48 -5.60
CA VAL A 249 8.08 -3.62 -4.98
C VAL A 249 6.93 -3.07 -4.12
N TRP A 250 5.76 -3.72 -4.19
CA TRP A 250 4.54 -3.34 -3.48
C TRP A 250 4.12 -4.44 -2.53
N SER A 251 3.98 -4.10 -1.25
CA SER A 251 3.46 -4.98 -0.22
C SER A 251 2.10 -4.46 0.24
N THR A 252 1.05 -5.27 0.06
CA THR A 252 -0.33 -4.88 0.40
C THR A 252 -0.80 -5.62 1.64
N PHE A 253 -1.10 -4.89 2.71
CA PHE A 253 -1.60 -5.42 3.98
C PHE A 253 -3.01 -4.94 4.27
N GLU A 254 -3.79 -5.78 4.94
CA GLU A 254 -5.13 -5.46 5.42
C GLU A 254 -5.32 -5.88 6.87
N GLN A 255 -6.22 -5.17 7.55
CA GLN A 255 -6.71 -5.59 8.85
C GLN A 255 -7.72 -6.75 8.67
N ILE A 256 -7.59 -7.80 9.50
CA ILE A 256 -8.30 -9.09 9.28
C ILE A 256 -9.83 -9.02 9.47
N ASP A 257 -10.32 -7.99 10.15
CA ASP A 257 -11.73 -7.72 10.39
C ASP A 257 -12.34 -6.81 9.30
N ASN A 258 -11.66 -6.56 8.18
CA ASN A 258 -12.27 -5.85 7.04
C ASN A 258 -13.34 -6.69 6.35
N VAL A 259 -12.96 -7.90 5.91
CA VAL A 259 -13.78 -8.86 5.18
C VAL A 259 -13.36 -10.29 5.59
N PRO A 260 -14.27 -11.28 5.55
CA PRO A 260 -13.93 -12.66 5.88
C PRO A 260 -12.87 -13.24 4.94
N SER A 261 -11.90 -13.95 5.49
CA SER A 261 -10.97 -14.76 4.69
C SER A 261 -11.65 -16.00 4.11
N ASN A 262 -12.64 -16.58 4.81
CA ASN A 262 -13.50 -17.70 4.38
C ASN A 262 -14.96 -17.43 4.79
N ALA A 263 -15.94 -17.81 3.97
CA ALA A 263 -17.37 -17.45 4.06
C ALA A 263 -18.16 -18.00 5.29
N THR A 264 -17.49 -18.41 6.36
CA THR A 264 -18.12 -18.92 7.58
C THR A 264 -17.98 -17.92 8.73
N THR A 265 -19.10 -17.54 9.33
CA THR A 265 -19.35 -16.32 10.12
C THR A 265 -18.53 -16.10 11.41
N SER A 266 -18.37 -14.79 11.72
CA SER A 266 -17.99 -14.09 12.99
C SER A 266 -16.56 -13.51 12.99
N PRO A 267 -16.24 -12.26 13.49
CA PRO A 267 -16.98 -11.20 14.22
C PRO A 267 -17.69 -10.17 13.29
N PRO A 268 -18.27 -9.03 13.77
CA PRO A 268 -18.73 -7.98 12.86
C PRO A 268 -17.53 -7.44 12.05
N TYR A 269 -17.60 -7.62 10.73
CA TYR A 269 -16.60 -7.11 9.81
C TYR A 269 -16.85 -5.64 9.50
N SER A 270 -15.76 -4.87 9.34
CA SER A 270 -15.81 -3.42 9.09
C SER A 270 -16.43 -3.09 7.75
N TYR A 271 -16.27 -3.95 6.73
CA TYR A 271 -16.75 -3.70 5.37
C TYR A 271 -17.56 -4.85 4.78
N PHE A 272 -17.85 -5.94 5.50
CA PHE A 272 -18.57 -7.07 4.94
C PHE A 272 -19.98 -7.20 5.53
N ASN A 273 -20.96 -7.44 4.67
CA ASN A 273 -22.33 -7.76 5.07
C ASN A 273 -22.78 -9.05 4.36
N PRO A 274 -23.04 -10.14 5.11
CA PRO A 274 -23.43 -11.43 4.53
C PRO A 274 -24.79 -11.41 3.83
N SER A 275 -25.64 -10.43 4.14
CA SER A 275 -26.96 -10.26 3.54
C SER A 275 -26.96 -9.30 2.35
N ALA A 276 -25.80 -8.78 1.95
CA ALA A 276 -25.70 -7.84 0.84
C ALA A 276 -26.00 -8.54 -0.50
N ALA A 277 -26.95 -7.99 -1.27
CA ALA A 277 -27.26 -8.47 -2.62
C ALA A 277 -26.15 -8.15 -3.62
N HIS A 278 -25.42 -7.06 -3.37
CA HIS A 278 -24.31 -6.57 -4.19
C HIS A 278 -23.14 -6.20 -3.29
N VAL A 279 -21.93 -6.49 -3.77
CA VAL A 279 -20.68 -6.17 -3.09
C VAL A 279 -19.75 -5.46 -4.07
N ASN A 280 -18.76 -4.71 -3.54
CA ASN A 280 -17.78 -3.99 -4.34
C ASN A 280 -18.44 -3.00 -5.31
N GLN A 281 -19.46 -2.26 -4.84
CA GLN A 281 -20.13 -1.20 -5.59
C GLN A 281 -20.26 0.05 -4.72
N SER A 282 -19.89 1.19 -5.28
CA SER A 282 -19.98 2.48 -4.58
C SER A 282 -21.44 2.95 -4.50
N PRO A 283 -21.88 3.56 -3.38
CA PRO A 283 -23.21 4.13 -3.24
C PRO A 283 -23.38 5.41 -4.07
N CYS A 284 -22.31 5.94 -4.66
CA CYS A 284 -22.37 7.12 -5.52
C CYS A 284 -21.75 6.88 -6.89
N THR A 285 -22.13 7.72 -7.85
CA THR A 285 -21.56 7.76 -9.19
C THR A 285 -20.94 9.12 -9.47
N TRP A 286 -19.79 9.15 -10.12
CA TRP A 286 -19.13 10.40 -10.49
C TRP A 286 -19.88 11.08 -11.63
N GLN A 287 -20.27 12.33 -11.40
CA GLN A 287 -20.96 13.16 -12.37
C GLN A 287 -20.23 14.50 -12.55
N PRO A 288 -20.11 15.01 -13.78
CA PRO A 288 -19.56 16.34 -14.02
C PRO A 288 -20.52 17.41 -13.49
N GLN A 289 -20.00 18.27 -12.62
CA GLN A 289 -20.67 19.47 -12.15
C GLN A 289 -19.76 20.67 -12.45
N GLY A 290 -20.01 21.34 -13.57
CA GLY A 290 -19.13 22.38 -14.08
C GLY A 290 -17.73 21.85 -14.41
N ALA A 291 -16.70 22.43 -13.79
CA ALA A 291 -15.31 22.02 -13.99
C ALA A 291 -14.86 20.90 -13.04
N GLN A 292 -15.71 20.42 -12.15
CA GLN A 292 -15.40 19.41 -11.14
C GLN A 292 -16.17 18.11 -11.39
N LEU A 293 -15.61 16.99 -10.93
CA LEU A 293 -16.36 15.75 -10.78
C LEU A 293 -16.83 15.69 -9.33
N VAL A 294 -18.09 15.35 -9.13
CA VAL A 294 -18.69 15.19 -7.81
C VAL A 294 -19.32 13.80 -7.77
N CYS A 295 -19.08 13.07 -6.68
CA CYS A 295 -19.76 11.79 -6.48
C CYS A 295 -21.18 12.07 -6.00
N VAL A 296 -22.16 11.73 -6.81
CA VAL A 296 -23.59 11.96 -6.54
C VAL A 296 -24.19 10.63 -6.06
N PRO A 297 -24.89 10.58 -4.91
CA PRO A 297 -25.54 9.36 -4.43
C PRO A 297 -26.44 8.73 -5.50
N LEU A 298 -26.44 7.40 -5.57
CA LEU A 298 -27.42 6.64 -6.32
C LEU A 298 -28.81 6.78 -5.67
N PRO A 299 -29.92 6.63 -6.43
CA PRO A 299 -31.26 6.64 -5.86
C PRO A 299 -31.39 5.68 -4.67
N GLY A 300 -31.85 6.19 -3.52
CA GLY A 300 -32.03 5.41 -2.29
C GLY A 300 -30.76 5.25 -1.44
N THR A 301 -29.67 5.94 -1.77
CA THR A 301 -28.41 5.92 -1.00
C THR A 301 -28.03 7.31 -0.49
N THR A 302 -27.13 7.34 0.50
CA THR A 302 -26.59 8.54 1.16
C THR A 302 -25.11 8.35 1.46
N PHE A 303 -24.44 9.40 1.95
CA PHE A 303 -23.07 9.35 2.48
C PHE A 303 -22.94 8.57 3.82
N GLN A 304 -23.97 7.80 4.19
CA GLN A 304 -24.00 6.91 5.34
C GLN A 304 -24.42 5.49 4.92
N THR A 305 -24.75 5.28 3.65
CA THR A 305 -25.06 3.95 3.11
C THR A 305 -23.78 3.13 3.06
N PRO A 306 -23.67 2.01 3.80
CA PRO A 306 -22.47 1.18 3.78
C PRO A 306 -22.16 0.59 2.40
N ASP A 307 -20.89 0.32 2.20
CA ASP A 307 -20.31 -0.37 1.04
C ASP A 307 -19.92 -1.80 1.43
N PRO A 308 -20.80 -2.81 1.28
CA PRO A 308 -20.39 -4.19 1.44
C PRO A 308 -19.28 -4.54 0.43
N LEU A 309 -18.15 -5.00 0.95
CA LEU A 309 -17.00 -5.44 0.19
C LEU A 309 -16.83 -6.95 0.31
N SER A 310 -16.28 -7.54 -0.74
CA SER A 310 -15.76 -8.90 -0.73
C SER A 310 -14.41 -8.93 -1.43
N ARG A 311 -13.55 -9.86 -1.01
CA ARG A 311 -12.27 -10.07 -1.67
C ARG A 311 -12.49 -10.80 -2.99
N PHE A 312 -12.07 -10.19 -4.11
CA PHE A 312 -12.18 -10.80 -5.42
C PHE A 312 -11.10 -11.88 -5.66
N THR A 313 -9.83 -11.55 -5.41
CA THR A 313 -8.70 -12.48 -5.55
C THR A 313 -8.36 -13.08 -4.19
N PRO A 314 -8.54 -14.39 -3.98
CA PRO A 314 -8.16 -15.05 -2.72
C PRO A 314 -6.67 -14.85 -2.41
N ILE A 315 -6.33 -14.79 -1.12
CA ILE A 315 -4.94 -14.82 -0.67
C ILE A 315 -4.35 -16.18 -1.08
N ALA A 316 -3.20 -16.17 -1.76
CA ALA A 316 -2.54 -17.40 -2.19
C ALA A 316 -2.14 -18.26 -0.98
N ALA A 317 -2.23 -19.60 -1.11
CA ALA A 317 -1.94 -20.51 0.00
C ALA A 317 -0.55 -20.30 0.63
N LEU A 318 0.48 -20.08 -0.21
CA LEU A 318 1.84 -19.78 0.26
C LEU A 318 1.91 -18.47 1.07
N THR A 319 1.19 -17.43 0.63
CA THR A 319 1.07 -16.14 1.34
C THR A 319 0.32 -16.32 2.65
N ASP A 320 -0.76 -17.10 2.67
CA ASP A 320 -1.52 -17.41 3.88
C ASP A 320 -0.68 -18.19 4.91
N ASP A 321 0.19 -19.11 4.46
CA ASP A 321 1.14 -19.80 5.33
C ASP A 321 2.22 -18.86 5.90
N VAL A 322 2.66 -17.85 5.15
CA VAL A 322 3.51 -16.77 5.68
C VAL A 322 2.74 -15.94 6.73
N ASN A 323 1.49 -15.56 6.43
CA ASN A 323 0.63 -14.82 7.37
C ASN A 323 0.45 -15.57 8.69
N LYS A 324 0.11 -16.86 8.63
CA LYS A 324 -0.06 -17.71 9.83
C LYS A 324 1.20 -17.71 10.68
N ARG A 325 2.38 -17.87 10.07
CA ARG A 325 3.67 -17.87 10.79
C ARG A 325 3.93 -16.55 11.52
N TYR A 326 3.85 -15.41 10.82
CA TYR A 326 4.09 -14.11 11.45
C TYR A 326 3.03 -13.76 12.49
N ARG A 327 1.74 -14.01 12.22
CA ARG A 327 0.68 -13.72 13.18
C ARG A 327 0.74 -14.59 14.45
N ALA A 328 1.35 -15.77 14.37
CA ALA A 328 1.61 -16.65 15.51
C ALA A 328 2.98 -16.38 16.19
N GLU A 329 3.79 -15.47 15.65
CA GLU A 329 5.12 -15.17 16.19
C GLU A 329 5.02 -14.67 17.64
N PRO A 330 5.72 -15.28 18.62
CA PRO A 330 5.64 -14.89 20.03
C PRO A 330 5.87 -13.40 20.28
N GLY A 331 6.83 -12.79 19.59
CA GLY A 331 7.12 -11.36 19.75
C GLY A 331 6.03 -10.42 19.24
N LEU A 332 5.09 -10.91 18.41
CA LEU A 332 3.93 -10.14 17.96
C LEU A 332 2.67 -10.38 18.80
N GLN A 333 2.68 -11.32 19.76
CA GLN A 333 1.49 -11.61 20.56
C GLN A 333 1.11 -10.46 21.50
N ASN A 334 2.04 -9.57 21.84
CA ASN A 334 1.76 -8.34 22.58
C ASN A 334 1.46 -7.13 21.67
N SER A 335 1.48 -7.33 20.35
CA SER A 335 1.27 -6.29 19.37
C SER A 335 -0.08 -6.42 18.67
N VAL A 336 -0.62 -5.30 18.19
CA VAL A 336 -1.80 -5.26 17.31
C VAL A 336 -1.49 -5.82 15.91
N LEU A 337 -0.21 -5.92 15.53
CA LEU A 337 0.22 -6.36 14.20
C LEU A 337 -0.22 -7.79 13.85
N LYS A 338 -0.51 -8.64 14.85
CA LYS A 338 -1.10 -9.98 14.63
C LYS A 338 -2.52 -9.96 14.04
N TYR A 339 -3.19 -8.81 14.04
CA TYR A 339 -4.50 -8.57 13.43
C TYR A 339 -4.43 -8.00 12.01
N TYR A 340 -3.24 -8.05 11.41
CA TYR A 340 -3.03 -7.71 10.00
C TYR A 340 -2.60 -8.95 9.22
N GLN A 341 -2.83 -8.92 7.91
CA GLN A 341 -2.43 -9.98 6.99
C GLN A 341 -1.93 -9.38 5.68
N LEU A 342 -0.87 -9.98 5.12
CA LEU A 342 -0.42 -9.67 3.77
C LEU A 342 -1.41 -10.28 2.77
N ILE A 343 -1.82 -9.48 1.81
CA ILE A 343 -2.66 -9.91 0.70
C ILE A 343 -1.80 -10.43 -0.44
N THR A 344 -0.77 -9.67 -0.82
CA THR A 344 0.21 -10.06 -1.84
C THR A 344 1.43 -9.14 -1.80
N THR A 345 2.56 -9.65 -2.30
CA THR A 345 3.72 -8.85 -2.68
C THR A 345 3.84 -8.81 -4.19
N GLN A 346 3.54 -7.66 -4.82
CA GLN A 346 3.70 -7.48 -6.26
C GLN A 346 5.10 -6.93 -6.59
N ARG A 347 5.77 -7.58 -7.54
CA ARG A 347 7.13 -7.26 -7.98
C ARG A 347 7.31 -7.44 -9.50
N PRO A 348 8.39 -6.96 -10.12
CA PRO A 348 8.79 -7.38 -11.45
C PRO A 348 9.44 -8.78 -11.40
N LEU A 349 8.96 -9.72 -12.22
CA LEU A 349 9.62 -11.02 -12.43
C LEU A 349 10.92 -10.91 -13.22
N ARG A 350 10.99 -9.95 -14.14
CA ARG A 350 12.15 -9.72 -15.02
C ARG A 350 12.52 -8.23 -15.01
N PRO A 351 13.04 -7.70 -13.88
CA PRO A 351 13.28 -6.27 -13.70
C PRO A 351 14.25 -5.65 -14.72
N ASN A 352 15.14 -6.46 -15.29
CA ASN A 352 16.19 -6.04 -16.21
C ASN A 352 15.87 -6.35 -17.69
N ASP A 353 14.64 -6.78 -18.02
CA ASP A 353 14.27 -7.07 -19.40
C ASP A 353 14.01 -5.76 -20.18
N PRO A 354 14.89 -5.36 -21.13
CA PRO A 354 14.71 -4.12 -21.87
C PRO A 354 13.50 -4.15 -22.81
N SER A 355 13.00 -5.34 -23.17
CA SER A 355 11.80 -5.49 -24.01
C SER A 355 10.50 -5.30 -23.23
N ASN A 356 10.56 -5.34 -21.89
CA ASN A 356 9.42 -5.12 -21.01
C ASN A 356 9.78 -4.16 -19.87
N PRO A 357 9.63 -2.84 -20.08
CA PRO A 357 9.95 -1.82 -19.07
C PRO A 357 9.22 -2.00 -17.73
N LEU A 358 8.06 -2.69 -17.72
CA LEU A 358 7.29 -2.99 -16.51
C LEU A 358 7.80 -4.22 -15.76
N GLY A 359 8.73 -4.99 -16.33
CA GLY A 359 9.39 -6.12 -15.69
C GLY A 359 8.49 -7.31 -15.39
N THR A 360 7.35 -7.45 -16.06
CA THR A 360 6.32 -8.50 -15.85
C THR A 360 5.82 -8.52 -14.39
N PRO A 361 4.80 -7.70 -14.04
CA PRO A 361 4.19 -7.69 -12.71
C PRO A 361 3.77 -9.09 -12.26
N THR A 362 4.23 -9.47 -11.07
CA THR A 362 3.99 -10.80 -10.49
C THR A 362 3.75 -10.69 -8.99
N PRO A 363 2.60 -11.17 -8.49
CA PRO A 363 1.43 -11.60 -9.26
C PRO A 363 0.86 -10.48 -10.14
N ALA A 364 0.13 -10.82 -11.19
CA ALA A 364 -0.39 -9.84 -12.14
C ALA A 364 -1.42 -8.90 -11.50
N LEU A 365 -2.22 -9.42 -10.55
CA LEU A 365 -3.20 -8.65 -9.79
C LEU A 365 -2.67 -8.35 -8.39
N SER A 366 -2.98 -7.14 -7.91
CA SER A 366 -2.78 -6.71 -6.53
C SER A 366 -3.88 -5.74 -6.15
N ALA A 367 -4.68 -6.08 -5.14
CA ALA A 367 -5.81 -5.27 -4.70
C ALA A 367 -6.00 -5.38 -3.18
N ASN A 368 -6.05 -4.23 -2.52
CA ASN A 368 -6.55 -4.07 -1.16
C ASN A 368 -8.05 -3.79 -1.23
N VAL A 369 -8.87 -4.49 -0.44
CA VAL A 369 -10.32 -4.28 -0.49
C VAL A 369 -10.73 -2.86 -0.13
N THR A 370 -9.94 -2.10 0.63
CA THR A 370 -10.25 -0.71 1.03
C THR A 370 -9.59 0.36 0.16
N MET A 371 -8.72 0.01 -0.78
CA MET A 371 -8.07 0.97 -1.70
C MET A 371 -8.45 0.71 -3.16
N GLU A 372 -8.59 -0.55 -3.55
CA GLU A 372 -9.00 -0.95 -4.89
C GLU A 372 -10.39 -1.58 -4.88
N SER A 373 -11.23 -1.15 -3.94
CA SER A 373 -12.56 -1.67 -3.61
C SER A 373 -13.40 -2.05 -4.82
N TYR A 374 -13.42 -1.18 -5.83
CA TYR A 374 -14.29 -1.28 -7.00
C TYR A 374 -13.57 -1.71 -8.30
N ILE A 375 -12.27 -2.00 -8.23
CA ILE A 375 -11.43 -2.39 -9.38
C ILE A 375 -10.56 -3.63 -9.09
N GLN A 376 -10.89 -4.40 -8.06
CA GLN A 376 -10.10 -5.59 -7.70
C GLN A 376 -9.83 -6.56 -8.87
N PRO A 377 -10.77 -6.83 -9.80
CA PRO A 377 -10.54 -7.78 -10.90
C PRO A 377 -9.49 -7.37 -11.93
N ASN A 378 -9.15 -6.08 -12.00
CA ASN A 378 -8.20 -5.53 -12.97
C ASN A 378 -7.11 -4.67 -12.32
N SER A 379 -7.02 -4.67 -10.99
CA SER A 379 -6.04 -3.87 -10.26
C SER A 379 -4.64 -4.47 -10.33
N SER A 380 -3.67 -3.63 -10.68
CA SER A 380 -2.24 -3.90 -10.59
C SER A 380 -1.54 -2.61 -10.16
N CYS A 381 -0.89 -2.65 -9.00
CA CYS A 381 -0.17 -1.49 -8.45
C CYS A 381 0.92 -1.04 -9.42
N MET A 382 1.75 -1.97 -9.89
CA MET A 382 2.79 -1.72 -10.90
C MET A 382 2.24 -1.08 -12.17
N THR A 383 1.16 -1.65 -12.72
CA THR A 383 0.58 -1.14 -13.98
C THR A 383 0.04 0.28 -13.77
N CYS A 384 -0.72 0.50 -12.70
CA CYS A 384 -1.28 1.81 -12.38
C CYS A 384 -0.18 2.85 -12.14
N HIS A 385 0.84 2.50 -11.35
CA HIS A 385 1.93 3.40 -11.00
C HIS A 385 2.89 3.65 -12.16
N SER A 386 3.01 2.76 -13.15
CA SER A 386 3.86 3.00 -14.32
C SER A 386 3.46 4.24 -15.14
N MET A 387 2.21 4.67 -15.01
CA MET A 387 1.66 5.87 -15.66
C MET A 387 1.77 7.14 -14.81
N ALA A 388 2.40 7.06 -13.63
CA ALA A 388 2.54 8.20 -12.75
C ALA A 388 3.31 9.32 -13.44
N THR A 389 2.69 10.51 -13.49
CA THR A 389 3.21 11.70 -14.15
C THR A 389 2.92 12.91 -13.24
N PRO A 390 3.88 13.84 -13.08
CA PRO A 390 3.61 15.11 -12.42
C PRO A 390 2.56 15.91 -13.21
N ALA A 391 1.81 16.78 -12.52
CA ALA A 391 0.83 17.64 -13.17
C ALA A 391 1.50 18.48 -14.28
N LYS A 392 0.88 18.50 -15.47
CA LYS A 392 1.37 19.22 -16.67
C LYS A 392 2.73 18.75 -17.21
N SER A 393 3.25 17.61 -16.76
CA SER A 393 4.43 16.98 -17.35
C SER A 393 4.05 16.01 -18.47
N LEU A 394 4.96 15.83 -19.44
CA LEU A 394 4.88 14.77 -20.45
C LEU A 394 5.68 13.51 -20.07
N PHE A 395 6.41 13.55 -18.96
CA PHE A 395 7.32 12.50 -18.52
C PHE A 395 6.82 11.82 -17.25
N THR A 396 7.08 10.52 -17.16
CA THR A 396 6.73 9.72 -15.98
C THR A 396 7.63 10.05 -14.79
N SER A 397 7.13 9.79 -13.59
CA SER A 397 7.79 10.10 -12.32
C SER A 397 8.20 8.86 -11.54
N ASP A 398 8.81 7.89 -12.23
CA ASP A 398 9.43 6.72 -11.62
C ASP A 398 8.51 5.98 -10.64
N PHE A 399 7.32 5.60 -11.13
CA PHE A 399 6.28 4.91 -10.37
C PHE A 399 5.67 5.69 -9.18
N SER A 400 6.04 6.94 -8.95
CA SER A 400 5.51 7.74 -7.84
C SER A 400 4.52 8.80 -8.31
N TYR A 401 3.36 8.83 -7.67
CA TYR A 401 2.37 9.90 -7.87
C TYR A 401 2.55 11.06 -6.89
N LEU A 402 3.55 11.05 -6.00
CA LEU A 402 3.78 12.13 -5.01
C LEU A 402 3.88 13.51 -5.67
N PHE A 403 4.51 13.59 -6.84
CA PHE A 403 4.73 14.87 -7.53
C PHE A 403 3.46 15.53 -8.06
N LYS A 404 2.33 14.82 -8.08
CA LYS A 404 1.05 15.44 -8.41
C LYS A 404 0.58 16.43 -7.35
N PHE A 405 1.08 16.32 -6.11
CA PHE A 405 0.78 17.24 -5.02
C PHE A 405 1.61 18.53 -5.07
N ALA A 406 2.60 18.63 -5.95
CA ALA A 406 3.44 19.82 -6.08
C ALA A 406 2.62 21.09 -6.36
N ASN A 407 2.89 22.13 -5.59
CA ASN A 407 2.20 23.42 -5.68
C ASN A 407 2.96 24.39 -6.58
N ALA A 408 2.24 25.25 -7.31
CA ALA A 408 2.85 26.36 -8.02
C ALA A 408 3.26 27.47 -7.03
N PRO A 409 4.32 28.25 -7.32
CA PRO A 409 4.62 29.47 -6.57
C PRO A 409 3.43 30.43 -6.57
N GLY A 410 3.20 31.09 -5.43
CA GLY A 410 2.20 32.16 -5.37
C GLY A 410 2.55 33.29 -6.36
N THR A 411 1.54 33.85 -7.03
CA THR A 411 1.75 35.05 -7.87
C THR A 411 2.29 36.18 -6.99
N ARG A 412 3.49 36.66 -7.27
CA ARG A 412 3.94 37.95 -6.70
C ARG A 412 2.92 39.00 -7.14
N PRO A 413 2.46 39.90 -6.25
CA PRO A 413 1.78 41.11 -6.69
C PRO A 413 2.70 41.77 -7.72
N SER A 414 2.18 42.04 -8.91
CA SER A 414 2.88 42.91 -9.85
C SER A 414 3.21 44.18 -9.09
N LYS A 415 4.50 44.50 -8.94
CA LYS A 415 4.89 45.87 -8.61
C LYS A 415 4.31 46.73 -9.73
N GLU A 416 3.22 47.41 -9.44
CA GLU A 416 2.82 48.58 -10.22
C GLU A 416 4.07 49.46 -10.31
N LYS A 417 4.51 49.69 -11.54
CA LYS A 417 5.53 50.69 -11.82
C LYS A 417 4.87 52.04 -11.48
N GLU A 418 5.40 52.71 -10.46
CA GLU A 418 5.25 54.17 -10.32
C GLU A 418 5.71 54.89 -11.59
#